data_AF-A0A2C7AAJ1-F1
#
_entry.id   AF-A0A2C7AAJ1-F1
#
_cell.length_a   1.000
_cell.length_b   1.000
_cell.length_c   1.000
_cell.angle_alpha   90.00
_cell.angle_beta   90.00
_cell.angle_gamma   90.00
#
_symmetry.space_group_name_H-M   'P 1'
#
loop_
_entity.id
_entity.type
_entity.pdbx_description
1 polymer ?
#
loop_
_entity_poly.entity_id
_entity_poly.type
_entity_poly.pdbx_seq_one_letter_code
_entity_poly.pdbx_strand_id
1 'polypeptide(L)'
;MRRLRTHSRLATIGMLAAGSLLLATGDALAQSSFGAVDAAANAQVRFAATERGKPILPGSEVAVSGQGFRPGQKVALLYGTAALPNGTLEADKDGKIAGRIMVPADAAVGSHPIVVVAQGPYSAALAPLKVSPSIPLSGQNGYVTREAKVARGLYQSAYSAKNNALFVTSAIGRPPVKQSELLKLNPETLEVLARITPQAAPARPGGPADAGVYAVYGIGVDDGNDTVWVTNTRQDTVAVYRQSDLSLVKQFPPGTVSHARDVLVDPRLNKAFASAMLAPEVVVFDTRSNEVAARIEIVSRVRGGTFSAASLSLDAAANRLYVVSQVTNEVAVINTRTNAVEKVLPVPGARGAIGVSHDPQTGRIYVASQDSDNLVVLDGESGRVVADTPVGAGALNVVFDPARRHGYVASRGAGTVTVVDADGKILANLGPAPLANHVLLGPRGTLYSVDKSAGVLEADSDTILRLQPR
;
A
#
# COMPACT_ATOMS: atom_id res chain seq x y z
N MET A 1 -34.71 27.00 97.80
CA MET A 1 -34.38 27.63 99.09
C MET A 1 -32.89 27.41 99.38
N ARG A 2 -32.08 28.48 99.47
CA ARG A 2 -30.70 28.60 100.02
C ARG A 2 -29.58 27.74 99.38
N ARG A 3 -28.36 28.20 99.07
CA ARG A 3 -27.56 29.45 99.21
C ARG A 3 -26.38 29.31 98.22
N LEU A 4 -26.06 30.30 97.37
CA LEU A 4 -24.92 31.27 97.48
C LEU A 4 -23.61 30.66 98.02
N ARG A 5 -22.54 30.53 97.20
CA ARG A 5 -21.55 31.54 96.71
C ARG A 5 -20.33 31.69 97.62
N THR A 6 -19.14 31.47 97.04
CA THR A 6 -17.82 32.11 97.32
C THR A 6 -16.95 31.80 96.08
N HIS A 7 -16.59 32.72 95.15
CA HIS A 7 -15.62 33.84 95.19
C HIS A 7 -14.26 33.42 95.80
N SER A 8 -13.06 33.68 95.25
CA SER A 8 -12.55 34.55 94.17
C SER A 8 -11.01 34.50 94.13
N ARG A 9 -10.40 34.91 93.00
CA ARG A 9 -9.11 35.65 92.78
C ARG A 9 -8.22 34.96 91.70
N LEU A 10 -8.13 35.49 90.49
CA LEU A 10 -7.34 36.64 89.99
C LEU A 10 -5.84 36.32 89.79
N ALA A 11 -5.42 36.20 88.52
CA ALA A 11 -4.17 36.75 88.00
C ALA A 11 -4.25 36.90 86.48
N THR A 12 -3.88 38.10 86.02
CA THR A 12 -3.90 38.64 84.65
C THR A 12 -2.55 38.39 83.95
N ILE A 13 -2.45 38.76 82.66
CA ILE A 13 -1.28 38.80 81.74
C ILE A 13 -1.23 37.54 80.85
N GLY A 14 -1.40 37.53 79.52
CA GLY A 14 -1.29 38.56 78.48
C GLY A 14 -0.24 38.10 77.46
N MET A 15 -0.65 37.55 76.31
CA MET A 15 0.07 37.67 75.03
C MET A 15 -0.69 37.01 73.86
N LEU A 16 -0.74 37.74 72.75
CA LEU A 16 -1.13 37.29 71.42
C LEU A 16 -0.38 36.00 71.03
N ALA A 17 -1.08 35.05 70.39
CA ALA A 17 -0.47 34.12 69.46
C ALA A 17 -1.42 33.89 68.27
N ALA A 18 -0.85 34.08 67.09
CA ALA A 18 -1.49 34.16 65.77
C ALA A 18 -2.40 32.98 65.43
N GLY A 19 -3.54 33.30 64.82
CA GLY A 19 -4.34 32.32 64.07
C GLY A 19 -3.59 31.94 62.79
N SER A 20 -3.18 30.68 62.69
CA SER A 20 -2.61 30.11 61.48
C SER A 20 -3.72 29.91 60.46
N LEU A 21 -3.78 30.80 59.47
CA LEU A 21 -4.51 30.60 58.23
C LEU A 21 -3.85 29.42 57.50
N LEU A 22 -4.48 28.25 57.47
CA LEU A 22 -4.10 27.14 56.59
C LEU A 22 -4.43 27.57 55.14
N LEU A 23 -3.51 28.32 54.54
CA LEU A 23 -3.43 28.45 53.10
C LEU A 23 -3.09 27.07 52.55
N ALA A 24 -4.07 26.41 51.95
CA ALA A 24 -3.83 25.31 51.05
C ALA A 24 -2.88 25.85 49.96
N THR A 25 -1.61 25.46 50.03
CA THR A 25 -0.65 25.64 48.95
C THR A 25 -1.14 24.74 47.82
N GLY A 26 -2.01 25.27 46.95
CA GLY A 26 -2.08 24.77 45.60
C GLY A 26 -0.66 24.87 45.07
N ASP A 27 -0.07 23.73 44.68
CA ASP A 27 1.18 23.72 43.95
C ASP A 27 0.96 24.59 42.70
N ALA A 28 1.41 25.84 42.79
CA ALA A 28 1.66 26.65 41.62
C ALA A 28 2.77 25.91 40.89
N LEU A 29 2.39 25.06 39.93
CA LEU A 29 3.32 24.49 38.97
C LEU A 29 3.90 25.68 38.20
N ALA A 30 4.97 26.26 38.72
CA ALA A 30 5.79 27.22 38.01
C ALA A 30 6.20 26.51 36.73
N GLN A 31 5.64 26.94 35.60
CA GLN A 31 6.05 26.47 34.30
C GLN A 31 7.53 26.87 34.19
N SER A 32 8.42 25.87 34.29
CA SER A 32 9.86 26.05 34.20
C SER A 32 10.18 26.85 32.94
N SER A 33 11.13 27.77 33.03
CA SER A 33 11.63 28.57 31.90
C SER A 33 11.76 27.72 30.63
N PHE A 34 11.36 28.28 29.48
CA PHE A 34 11.53 27.60 28.19
C PHE A 34 13.02 27.33 27.96
N GLY A 35 13.43 26.06 28.17
CA GLY A 35 14.77 25.60 27.89
C GLY A 35 15.05 25.52 26.39
N ALA A 36 16.32 25.29 26.03
CA ALA A 36 16.69 25.13 24.62
C ALA A 36 15.93 23.96 23.98
N VAL A 37 15.22 24.24 22.88
CA VAL A 37 14.59 23.23 22.02
C VAL A 37 15.68 22.59 21.18
N ASP A 38 15.70 21.26 21.12
CA ASP A 38 16.64 20.56 20.25
C ASP A 38 16.10 20.50 18.81
N ALA A 39 16.36 21.57 18.06
CA ALA A 39 16.00 21.66 16.65
C ALA A 39 16.84 20.72 15.75
N ALA A 40 17.90 20.09 16.28
CA ALA A 40 18.78 19.19 15.52
C ALA A 40 18.35 17.72 15.62
N ALA A 41 17.45 17.36 16.53
CA ALA A 41 16.98 15.99 16.69
C ALA A 41 15.99 15.62 15.56
N ASN A 42 16.49 14.97 14.51
CA ASN A 42 15.67 14.25 13.53
C ASN A 42 15.11 12.95 14.14
N ALA A 43 14.44 13.06 15.28
CA ALA A 43 13.89 11.94 16.01
C ALA A 43 12.82 11.25 15.16
N GLN A 44 13.01 9.96 14.91
CA GLN A 44 12.04 9.14 14.18
C GLN A 44 11.61 8.00 15.08
N VAL A 45 10.29 7.78 15.17
CA VAL A 45 9.70 6.63 15.85
C VAL A 45 8.83 5.87 14.86
N ARG A 46 8.90 4.55 14.91
CA ARG A 46 8.15 3.63 14.07
C ARG A 46 7.52 2.54 14.93
N PHE A 47 6.37 2.09 14.45
CA PHE A 47 5.60 1.02 15.05
C PHE A 47 5.53 -0.15 14.09
N ALA A 48 5.68 -1.36 14.62
CA ALA A 48 5.54 -2.60 13.85
C ALA A 48 4.82 -3.66 14.70
N ALA A 49 4.13 -4.58 14.05
CA ALA A 49 3.69 -5.79 14.74
C ALA A 49 4.92 -6.54 15.29
N THR A 50 4.73 -7.25 16.40
CA THR A 50 5.78 -8.07 17.02
C THR A 50 6.21 -9.23 16.11
N GLU A 51 5.27 -9.79 15.35
CA GLU A 51 5.57 -10.75 14.28
C GLU A 51 5.89 -10.01 12.97
N ARG A 52 7.04 -10.33 12.37
CA ARG A 52 7.52 -9.68 11.16
C ARG A 52 6.55 -9.89 10.00
N GLY A 53 6.15 -8.80 9.35
CA GLY A 53 5.29 -8.85 8.16
C GLY A 53 3.80 -8.97 8.47
N LYS A 54 3.40 -9.06 9.74
CA LYS A 54 2.00 -8.98 10.15
C LYS A 54 1.54 -7.53 10.32
N PRO A 55 0.24 -7.25 10.14
CA PRO A 55 -0.33 -5.96 10.45
C PRO A 55 -0.50 -5.78 11.96
N ILE A 56 -0.57 -4.53 12.40
CA ILE A 56 -0.98 -4.18 13.76
C ILE A 56 -2.51 -4.20 13.79
N LEU A 57 -3.10 -5.00 14.67
CA LEU A 57 -4.55 -5.11 14.85
C LEU A 57 -4.97 -4.48 16.19
N PRO A 58 -6.26 -4.13 16.38
CA PRO A 58 -6.78 -3.77 17.70
C PRO A 58 -6.43 -4.83 18.75
N GLY A 59 -6.03 -4.39 19.94
CA GLY A 59 -5.62 -5.29 21.03
C GLY A 59 -4.22 -5.90 20.90
N SER A 60 -3.48 -5.60 19.84
CA SER A 60 -2.13 -6.17 19.63
C SER A 60 -1.08 -5.49 20.50
N GLU A 61 -0.09 -6.28 20.93
CA GLU A 61 1.20 -5.74 21.36
C GLU A 61 1.97 -5.25 20.13
N VAL A 62 2.56 -4.07 20.22
CA VAL A 62 3.26 -3.39 19.13
C VAL A 62 4.69 -3.12 19.54
N ALA A 63 5.63 -3.49 18.67
CA ALA A 63 7.03 -3.13 18.80
C ALA A 63 7.22 -1.65 18.42
N VAL A 64 7.89 -0.91 19.31
CA VAL A 64 8.31 0.46 19.08
C VAL A 64 9.82 0.47 18.82
N SER A 65 10.23 1.19 17.78
CA SER A 65 11.64 1.49 17.53
C SER A 65 11.81 2.96 17.18
N GLY A 66 12.93 3.56 17.56
CA GLY A 66 13.22 4.92 17.17
C GLY A 66 14.70 5.25 17.25
N GLN A 67 15.08 6.38 16.66
CA GLN A 67 16.46 6.86 16.58
C GLN A 67 16.49 8.39 16.49
N GLY A 68 17.66 8.98 16.71
CA GLY A 68 17.87 10.43 16.64
C GLY A 68 17.63 11.15 17.97
N PHE A 69 17.64 10.41 19.08
CA PHE A 69 17.59 10.93 20.44
C PHE A 69 18.99 11.11 21.01
N ARG A 70 19.12 11.88 22.09
CA ARG A 70 20.38 11.94 22.85
C ARG A 70 20.52 10.70 23.75
N PRO A 71 21.73 10.23 24.02
CA PRO A 71 21.96 9.17 25.00
C PRO A 71 21.31 9.48 26.36
N GLY A 72 20.56 8.51 26.91
CA GLY A 72 19.84 8.65 28.19
C GLY A 72 18.60 9.56 28.14
N GLN A 73 18.23 10.07 26.96
CA GLN A 73 17.05 10.93 26.82
C GLN A 73 15.78 10.12 27.06
N LYS A 74 14.89 10.64 27.92
CA LYS A 74 13.58 10.02 28.17
C LYS A 74 12.60 10.42 27.09
N VAL A 75 11.86 9.46 26.57
CA VAL A 75 10.89 9.63 25.49
C VAL A 75 9.54 9.09 25.93
N ALA A 76 8.50 9.92 25.90
CA ALA A 76 7.12 9.54 26.18
C ALA A 76 6.33 9.47 24.87
N LEU A 77 5.55 8.40 24.71
CA LEU A 77 4.62 8.19 23.61
C LEU A 77 3.21 8.48 24.10
N LEU A 78 2.57 9.49 23.53
CA LEU A 78 1.26 9.97 23.95
C LEU A 78 0.24 9.81 22.82
N TYR A 79 -0.99 9.44 23.17
CA TYR A 79 -2.15 9.58 22.29
C TYR A 79 -3.04 10.69 22.82
N GLY A 80 -3.17 11.77 22.05
CA GLY A 80 -3.68 13.03 22.58
C GLY A 80 -2.79 13.53 23.71
N THR A 81 -3.34 13.64 24.91
CA THR A 81 -2.61 14.05 26.13
C THR A 81 -2.27 12.89 27.06
N ALA A 82 -2.74 11.68 26.77
CA ALA A 82 -2.55 10.50 27.63
C ALA A 82 -1.31 9.71 27.22
N ALA A 83 -0.50 9.30 28.19
CA ALA A 83 0.62 8.39 27.94
C ALA A 83 0.10 6.98 27.59
N LEU A 84 0.67 6.39 26.55
CA LEU A 84 0.39 5.00 26.21
C LEU A 84 0.96 4.07 27.31
N PRO A 85 0.28 2.95 27.64
CA PRO A 85 0.85 1.94 28.51
C PRO A 85 2.23 1.48 28.01
N ASN A 86 3.22 1.47 28.89
CA ASN A 86 4.64 1.22 28.57
C ASN A 86 5.24 2.18 27.52
N GLY A 87 4.62 3.35 27.33
CA GLY A 87 5.03 4.37 26.36
C GLY A 87 6.17 5.27 26.83
N THR A 88 6.76 5.04 28.00
CA THR A 88 7.96 5.76 28.46
C THR A 88 9.19 4.91 28.20
N LEU A 89 10.06 5.40 27.32
CA LEU A 89 11.27 4.75 26.85
C LEU A 89 12.49 5.61 27.16
N GLU A 90 13.67 5.01 27.19
CA GLU A 90 14.94 5.71 27.37
C GLU A 90 15.86 5.40 26.19
N ALA A 91 16.50 6.44 25.66
CA ALA A 91 17.42 6.29 24.55
C ALA A 91 18.75 5.67 25.00
N ASP A 92 19.21 4.68 24.26
CA ASP A 92 20.50 4.03 24.48
C ASP A 92 21.69 4.96 24.13
N LYS A 93 22.91 4.46 24.32
CA LYS A 93 24.15 5.19 24.01
C LYS A 93 24.28 5.66 22.56
N ASP A 94 23.52 5.06 21.63
CA ASP A 94 23.52 5.37 20.20
C ASP A 94 22.30 6.24 19.83
N GLY A 95 21.53 6.71 20.82
CA GLY A 95 20.37 7.57 20.60
C GLY A 95 19.15 6.83 20.06
N LYS A 96 19.06 5.51 20.30
CA LYS A 96 17.95 4.67 19.86
C LYS A 96 17.03 4.31 21.01
N ILE A 97 15.74 4.20 20.72
CA ILE A 97 14.75 3.66 21.66
C ILE A 97 14.19 2.36 21.10
N ALA A 98 13.88 1.43 21.99
CA ALA A 98 13.17 0.21 21.68
C ALA A 98 12.22 -0.13 22.83
N GLY A 99 11.04 -0.62 22.51
CA GLY A 99 10.05 -0.95 23.53
C GLY A 99 8.83 -1.65 22.95
N ARG A 100 7.82 -1.84 23.81
CA ARG A 100 6.54 -2.42 23.44
C ARG A 100 5.41 -1.61 24.05
N ILE A 101 4.34 -1.42 23.29
CA ILE A 101 3.10 -0.77 23.76
C ILE A 101 1.92 -1.69 23.43
N MET A 102 0.81 -1.49 24.13
CA MET A 102 -0.46 -2.15 23.81
C MET A 102 -1.36 -1.21 23.03
N VAL A 103 -1.90 -1.70 21.91
CA VAL A 103 -3.01 -1.04 21.22
C VAL A 103 -4.32 -1.39 21.94
N PRO A 104 -5.21 -0.43 22.23
CA PRO A 104 -6.52 -0.73 22.80
C PRO A 104 -7.31 -1.75 21.95
N ALA A 105 -8.06 -2.63 22.60
CA ALA A 105 -8.86 -3.66 21.91
C ALA A 105 -9.98 -3.06 21.05
N ASP A 106 -10.46 -1.88 21.40
CA ASP A 106 -11.48 -1.09 20.73
C ASP A 106 -10.89 0.02 19.83
N ALA A 107 -9.58 0.02 19.60
CA ALA A 107 -8.93 0.99 18.73
C ALA A 107 -9.55 1.01 17.33
N ALA A 108 -9.97 2.19 16.88
CA ALA A 108 -10.49 2.36 15.53
C ALA A 108 -9.43 1.99 14.48
N VAL A 109 -9.87 1.44 13.36
CA VAL A 109 -9.00 1.22 12.20
C VAL A 109 -8.55 2.56 11.62
N GLY A 110 -7.28 2.66 11.27
CA GLY A 110 -6.72 3.86 10.65
C GLY A 110 -5.35 4.25 11.20
N SER A 111 -4.92 5.46 10.85
CA SER A 111 -3.65 6.03 11.30
C SER A 111 -3.89 6.91 12.51
N HIS A 112 -3.23 6.58 13.63
CA HIS A 112 -3.33 7.29 14.89
C HIS A 112 -2.09 8.16 15.11
N PRO A 113 -2.22 9.47 15.35
CA PRO A 113 -1.07 10.34 15.58
C PRO A 113 -0.54 10.12 17.01
N ILE A 114 0.60 9.45 17.13
CA ILE A 114 1.30 9.32 18.42
C ILE A 114 2.25 10.50 18.57
N VAL A 115 2.08 11.26 19.64
CA VAL A 115 2.97 12.37 20.00
C VAL A 115 4.16 11.77 20.73
N VAL A 116 5.35 11.97 20.17
CA VAL A 116 6.63 11.55 20.74
C VAL A 116 7.22 12.75 21.44
N VAL A 117 7.30 12.73 22.77
CA VAL A 117 7.85 13.83 23.58
C VAL A 117 9.17 13.38 24.20
N ALA A 118 10.26 14.02 23.83
CA ALA A 118 11.57 13.78 24.45
C ALA A 118 11.86 14.85 25.50
N GLN A 119 12.48 14.45 26.61
CA GLN A 119 12.82 15.34 27.73
C GLN A 119 14.34 15.43 27.91
N GLY A 120 14.84 16.66 28.07
CA GLY A 120 16.25 16.95 28.36
C GLY A 120 17.23 16.59 27.23
N PRO A 121 17.29 17.35 26.13
CA PRO A 121 16.51 18.55 25.78
C PRO A 121 15.10 18.23 25.28
N TYR A 122 14.24 19.25 25.24
CA TYR A 122 12.84 19.08 24.83
C TYR A 122 12.70 19.00 23.30
N SER A 123 11.96 18.00 22.83
CA SER A 123 11.47 17.91 21.45
C SER A 123 10.13 17.20 21.37
N ALA A 124 9.37 17.47 20.31
CA ALA A 124 8.12 16.79 20.02
C ALA A 124 8.03 16.44 18.54
N ALA A 125 7.55 15.24 18.23
CA ALA A 125 7.31 14.78 16.86
C ALA A 125 6.01 13.96 16.79
N LEU A 126 5.44 13.84 15.59
CA LEU A 126 4.33 12.94 15.32
C LEU A 126 4.83 11.66 14.67
N ALA A 127 4.45 10.52 15.22
CA ALA A 127 4.69 9.20 14.66
C ALA A 127 3.35 8.50 14.42
N PRO A 128 2.95 8.24 13.16
CA PRO A 128 1.69 7.56 12.88
C PRO A 128 1.77 6.08 13.28
N LEU A 129 0.84 5.63 14.13
CA LEU A 129 0.59 4.22 14.43
C LEU A 129 -0.60 3.76 13.58
N LYS A 130 -0.35 2.93 12.55
CA LYS A 130 -1.41 2.35 11.74
C LYS A 130 -2.00 1.11 12.41
N VAL A 131 -3.30 1.12 12.68
CA VAL A 131 -4.10 -0.04 13.10
C VAL A 131 -4.95 -0.50 11.91
N SER A 132 -4.73 -1.74 11.48
CA SER A 132 -5.39 -2.34 10.31
C SER A 132 -6.69 -3.08 10.69
N PRO A 133 -7.63 -3.27 9.74
CA PRO A 133 -8.83 -4.06 9.99
C PRO A 133 -8.51 -5.56 10.09
N SER A 134 -9.24 -6.27 10.96
CA SER A 134 -9.26 -7.73 11.01
C SER A 134 -10.52 -8.23 10.30
N ILE A 135 -10.36 -8.94 9.18
CA ILE A 135 -11.48 -9.47 8.39
C ILE A 135 -11.37 -11.00 8.41
N PRO A 136 -12.31 -11.71 9.05
CA PRO A 136 -12.29 -13.17 9.09
C PRO A 136 -12.39 -13.78 7.69
N LEU A 137 -11.73 -14.91 7.50
CA LEU A 137 -11.86 -15.71 6.29
C LEU A 137 -13.31 -16.18 6.11
N SER A 138 -13.84 -16.06 4.90
CA SER A 138 -15.21 -16.49 4.56
C SER A 138 -15.37 -16.76 3.06
N GLY A 139 -16.39 -17.53 2.67
CA GLY A 139 -16.81 -17.71 1.27
C GLY A 139 -15.96 -18.66 0.43
N GLN A 140 -14.96 -19.33 1.00
CA GLN A 140 -14.05 -20.25 0.28
C GLN A 140 -14.81 -21.38 -0.40
N ASN A 141 -15.87 -21.88 0.23
CA ASN A 141 -16.69 -22.97 -0.30
C ASN A 141 -17.36 -22.60 -1.64
N GLY A 142 -17.49 -21.31 -1.96
CA GLY A 142 -18.00 -20.82 -3.24
C GLY A 142 -17.02 -20.97 -4.41
N TYR A 143 -15.79 -21.44 -4.15
CA TYR A 143 -14.74 -21.57 -5.15
C TYR A 143 -14.18 -22.99 -5.20
N VAL A 144 -13.74 -23.39 -6.39
CA VAL A 144 -12.82 -24.50 -6.61
C VAL A 144 -11.43 -23.92 -6.77
N THR A 145 -10.56 -24.19 -5.79
CA THR A 145 -9.19 -23.68 -5.74
C THR A 145 -8.21 -24.67 -6.35
N ARG A 146 -7.28 -24.17 -7.16
CA ARG A 146 -6.08 -24.88 -7.58
C ARG A 146 -4.88 -23.97 -7.37
N GLU A 147 -3.76 -24.55 -6.95
CA GLU A 147 -2.55 -23.80 -6.66
C GLU A 147 -1.38 -24.37 -7.47
N ALA A 148 -0.45 -23.52 -7.88
CA ALA A 148 0.80 -23.95 -8.49
C ALA A 148 1.97 -23.10 -8.03
N LYS A 149 3.08 -23.79 -7.78
CA LYS A 149 4.37 -23.24 -7.40
C LYS A 149 5.26 -23.18 -8.63
N VAL A 150 5.41 -22.00 -9.23
CA VAL A 150 5.91 -21.91 -10.63
C VAL A 150 7.27 -21.23 -10.78
N ALA A 151 7.55 -20.21 -9.97
CA ALA A 151 8.83 -19.51 -9.88
C ALA A 151 8.88 -18.70 -8.57
N ARG A 152 10.05 -18.20 -8.18
CA ARG A 152 10.21 -17.28 -7.05
C ARG A 152 10.30 -15.85 -7.55
N GLY A 153 9.72 -14.89 -6.83
CA GLY A 153 9.73 -13.47 -7.23
C GLY A 153 8.60 -13.08 -8.19
N LEU A 154 7.47 -13.78 -8.18
CA LEU A 154 6.34 -13.54 -9.11
C LEU A 154 5.74 -12.14 -8.95
N TYR A 155 5.36 -11.46 -10.04
CA TYR A 155 4.76 -10.12 -9.97
C TYR A 155 3.33 -10.07 -10.50
N GLN A 156 3.15 -9.76 -11.78
CA GLN A 156 1.83 -9.63 -12.40
C GLN A 156 1.56 -10.81 -13.33
N SER A 157 0.29 -10.98 -13.67
CA SER A 157 -0.19 -11.99 -14.59
C SER A 157 -1.12 -11.37 -15.63
N ALA A 158 -1.17 -11.95 -16.83
CA ALA A 158 -2.10 -11.57 -17.89
C ALA A 158 -2.62 -12.81 -18.61
N TYR A 159 -3.89 -12.80 -19.04
CA TYR A 159 -4.55 -13.93 -19.69
C TYR A 159 -4.87 -13.58 -21.14
N SER A 160 -4.40 -14.40 -22.07
CA SER A 160 -4.80 -14.34 -23.48
C SER A 160 -6.01 -15.24 -23.70
N ALA A 161 -7.12 -14.65 -24.10
CA ALA A 161 -8.31 -15.39 -24.49
C ALA A 161 -8.10 -16.09 -25.84
N LYS A 162 -7.39 -15.42 -26.78
CA LYS A 162 -7.10 -15.97 -28.11
C LYS A 162 -6.29 -17.25 -28.05
N ASN A 163 -5.24 -17.28 -27.24
CA ASN A 163 -4.31 -18.41 -27.16
C ASN A 163 -4.61 -19.35 -25.98
N ASN A 164 -5.62 -19.02 -25.18
CA ASN A 164 -5.96 -19.71 -23.93
C ASN A 164 -4.70 -19.97 -23.06
N ALA A 165 -3.97 -18.91 -22.76
CA ALA A 165 -2.70 -18.97 -22.05
C ALA A 165 -2.63 -17.92 -20.94
N LEU A 166 -2.06 -18.30 -19.80
CA LEU A 166 -1.76 -17.39 -18.70
C LEU A 166 -0.26 -17.03 -18.76
N PHE A 167 0.08 -15.75 -18.75
CA PHE A 167 1.46 -15.28 -18.69
C PHE A 167 1.75 -14.67 -17.33
N VAL A 168 2.96 -14.86 -16.83
CA VAL A 168 3.37 -14.40 -15.50
C VAL A 168 4.82 -13.95 -15.51
N THR A 169 5.11 -12.86 -14.81
CA THR A 169 6.47 -12.32 -14.67
C THR A 169 7.09 -12.70 -13.33
N SER A 170 8.42 -12.84 -13.33
CA SER A 170 9.22 -13.17 -12.17
C SER A 170 10.51 -12.34 -12.16
N ALA A 171 10.90 -11.79 -11.00
CA ALA A 171 12.19 -11.15 -10.81
C ALA A 171 12.64 -11.20 -9.33
N ILE A 172 13.92 -11.51 -9.09
CA ILE A 172 14.46 -11.71 -7.75
C ILE A 172 15.59 -10.73 -7.44
N GLY A 173 15.55 -10.17 -6.24
CA GLY A 173 16.66 -9.40 -5.67
C GLY A 173 16.66 -7.92 -6.04
N ARG A 174 17.76 -7.25 -5.65
CA ARG A 174 18.04 -5.85 -5.98
C ARG A 174 18.93 -5.78 -7.22
N PRO A 175 18.93 -4.66 -7.96
CA PRO A 175 19.91 -4.44 -9.01
C PRO A 175 21.35 -4.66 -8.52
N PRO A 176 22.23 -5.30 -9.31
CA PRO A 176 21.94 -5.91 -10.61
C PRO A 176 21.11 -7.20 -10.46
N VAL A 177 19.98 -7.28 -11.17
CA VAL A 177 19.06 -8.43 -11.08
C VAL A 177 19.61 -9.59 -11.89
N LYS A 178 19.84 -10.74 -11.24
CA LYS A 178 20.44 -11.92 -11.88
C LYS A 178 19.44 -13.01 -12.27
N GLN A 179 18.24 -12.97 -11.70
CA GLN A 179 17.19 -13.95 -11.94
C GLN A 179 15.90 -13.21 -12.27
N SER A 180 15.39 -13.47 -13.47
CA SER A 180 14.20 -12.86 -14.05
C SER A 180 13.63 -13.85 -15.06
N GLU A 181 12.32 -14.08 -15.05
CA GLU A 181 11.67 -15.02 -15.95
C GLU A 181 10.33 -14.46 -16.46
N LEU A 182 10.04 -14.70 -17.74
CA LEU A 182 8.70 -14.62 -18.29
C LEU A 182 8.20 -16.04 -18.51
N LEU A 183 7.05 -16.38 -17.92
CA LEU A 183 6.46 -17.70 -17.97
C LEU A 183 5.15 -17.69 -18.74
N LYS A 184 4.89 -18.76 -19.49
CA LYS A 184 3.61 -19.10 -20.12
C LYS A 184 3.06 -20.37 -19.48
N LEU A 185 1.82 -20.33 -19.02
CA LEU A 185 1.18 -21.38 -18.25
C LEU A 185 -0.14 -21.79 -18.90
N ASN A 186 -0.52 -23.05 -18.70
CA ASN A 186 -1.88 -23.50 -18.97
C ASN A 186 -2.84 -22.85 -17.96
N PRO A 187 -3.90 -22.15 -18.40
CA PRO A 187 -4.78 -21.40 -17.50
C PRO A 187 -5.68 -22.29 -16.62
N GLU A 188 -5.88 -23.57 -16.99
CA GLU A 188 -6.69 -24.51 -16.22
C GLU A 188 -5.86 -25.32 -15.23
N THR A 189 -4.73 -25.88 -15.68
CA THR A 189 -3.88 -26.75 -14.87
C THR A 189 -2.79 -26.00 -14.11
N LEU A 190 -2.45 -24.78 -14.54
CA LEU A 190 -1.30 -23.96 -14.10
C LEU A 190 0.07 -24.58 -14.41
N GLU A 191 0.12 -25.58 -15.28
CA GLU A 191 1.38 -26.15 -15.78
C GLU A 191 2.18 -25.11 -16.57
N VAL A 192 3.50 -25.06 -16.36
CA VAL A 192 4.40 -24.18 -17.12
C VAL A 192 4.64 -24.78 -18.51
N LEU A 193 4.16 -24.10 -19.55
CA LEU A 193 4.27 -24.51 -20.95
C LEU A 193 5.54 -23.98 -21.60
N ALA A 194 5.99 -22.79 -21.21
CA ALA A 194 7.25 -22.20 -21.65
C ALA A 194 7.77 -21.22 -20.60
N ARG A 195 9.09 -21.02 -20.59
CA ARG A 195 9.74 -19.97 -19.81
C ARG A 195 10.98 -19.46 -20.53
N ILE A 196 11.29 -18.17 -20.38
CA ILE A 196 12.54 -17.58 -20.85
C ILE A 196 13.15 -16.71 -19.76
N THR A 197 14.47 -16.56 -19.80
CA THR A 197 15.18 -15.51 -19.09
C THR A 197 15.37 -14.33 -20.05
N PRO A 198 14.95 -13.11 -19.70
CA PRO A 198 15.22 -11.93 -20.53
C PRO A 198 16.72 -11.76 -20.79
N GLN A 199 17.06 -11.13 -21.92
CA GLN A 199 18.45 -10.87 -22.29
C GLN A 199 19.20 -10.00 -21.25
N ALA A 200 20.52 -9.95 -21.37
CA ALA A 200 21.37 -9.10 -20.54
C ALA A 200 20.93 -7.63 -20.59
N ALA A 201 20.89 -6.99 -19.43
CA ALA A 201 20.65 -5.55 -19.34
C ALA A 201 21.97 -4.79 -19.58
N PRO A 202 21.92 -3.57 -20.16
CA PRO A 202 23.09 -2.73 -20.25
C PRO A 202 23.51 -2.23 -18.85
N ALA A 203 24.81 -2.00 -18.67
CA ALA A 203 25.33 -1.34 -17.49
C ALA A 203 24.75 0.08 -17.35
N ARG A 204 24.45 0.47 -16.10
CA ARG A 204 24.09 1.85 -15.80
C ARG A 204 25.35 2.69 -15.65
N PRO A 205 25.31 3.98 -16.02
CA PRO A 205 26.40 4.91 -15.70
C PRO A 205 26.76 4.86 -14.21
N GLY A 206 28.04 4.64 -13.90
CA GLY A 206 28.53 4.51 -12.51
C GLY A 206 28.12 3.22 -11.78
N GLY A 207 27.47 2.27 -12.46
CA GLY A 207 27.08 0.97 -11.93
C GLY A 207 28.14 -0.11 -12.10
N PRO A 208 27.93 -1.29 -11.49
CA PRO A 208 28.79 -2.45 -11.70
C PRO A 208 28.79 -2.90 -13.17
N ALA A 209 29.92 -3.45 -13.62
CA ALA A 209 30.10 -3.92 -15.00
C ALA A 209 29.10 -5.03 -15.38
N ASP A 210 28.79 -5.94 -14.46
CA ASP A 210 27.75 -6.95 -14.64
C ASP A 210 26.39 -6.43 -14.16
N ALA A 211 25.62 -5.89 -15.12
CA ALA A 211 24.30 -5.32 -14.90
C ALA A 211 23.19 -6.35 -14.70
N GLY A 212 23.49 -7.64 -14.91
CA GLY A 212 22.50 -8.72 -14.87
C GLY A 212 21.59 -8.74 -16.10
N VAL A 213 20.33 -9.12 -15.90
CA VAL A 213 19.31 -9.25 -16.96
C VAL A 213 18.23 -8.19 -16.83
N TYR A 214 17.47 -7.97 -17.90
CA TYR A 214 16.25 -7.19 -17.81
C TYR A 214 15.26 -7.86 -16.83
N ALA A 215 14.83 -7.11 -15.83
CA ALA A 215 13.92 -7.62 -14.80
C ALA A 215 12.48 -7.35 -15.24
N VAL A 216 11.61 -8.36 -15.29
CA VAL A 216 10.22 -8.21 -15.73
C VAL A 216 9.26 -8.14 -14.54
N TYR A 217 8.28 -7.24 -14.58
CA TYR A 217 7.39 -6.94 -13.46
C TYR A 217 5.92 -6.87 -13.87
N GLY A 218 5.52 -5.82 -14.59
CA GLY A 218 4.18 -5.69 -15.14
C GLY A 218 4.03 -6.43 -16.44
N ILE A 219 2.79 -6.79 -16.80
CA ILE A 219 2.52 -7.59 -17.99
C ILE A 219 1.13 -7.30 -18.58
N GLY A 220 1.06 -7.27 -19.92
CA GLY A 220 -0.18 -7.11 -20.67
C GLY A 220 -0.14 -7.92 -21.96
N VAL A 221 -1.28 -8.43 -22.41
CA VAL A 221 -1.38 -9.22 -23.65
C VAL A 221 -1.93 -8.39 -24.80
N ASP A 222 -1.37 -8.59 -25.98
CA ASP A 222 -1.85 -8.08 -27.25
C ASP A 222 -2.27 -9.27 -28.13
N ASP A 223 -3.51 -9.69 -28.00
CA ASP A 223 -4.07 -10.78 -28.81
C ASP A 223 -4.21 -10.39 -30.29
N GLY A 224 -4.27 -9.09 -30.59
CA GLY A 224 -4.33 -8.57 -31.97
C GLY A 224 -3.05 -8.86 -32.74
N ASN A 225 -1.89 -8.70 -32.11
CA ASN A 225 -0.57 -8.90 -32.74
C ASN A 225 0.18 -10.16 -32.28
N ASP A 226 -0.46 -11.00 -31.47
CA ASP A 226 0.16 -12.20 -30.87
C ASP A 226 1.43 -11.88 -30.06
N THR A 227 1.38 -10.78 -29.29
CA THR A 227 2.48 -10.35 -28.43
C THR A 227 2.08 -10.25 -26.97
N VAL A 228 3.09 -10.29 -26.10
CA VAL A 228 2.98 -10.00 -24.67
C VAL A 228 3.98 -8.89 -24.34
N TRP A 229 3.47 -7.85 -23.68
CA TRP A 229 4.21 -6.69 -23.26
C TRP A 229 4.57 -6.84 -21.79
N VAL A 230 5.79 -6.46 -21.42
CA VAL A 230 6.24 -6.47 -20.03
C VAL A 230 6.91 -5.16 -19.65
N THR A 231 6.77 -4.75 -18.40
CA THR A 231 7.50 -3.60 -17.85
C THR A 231 8.82 -4.06 -17.24
N ASN A 232 9.87 -3.29 -17.49
CA ASN A 232 11.17 -3.44 -16.85
C ASN A 232 11.38 -2.32 -15.82
N THR A 233 10.65 -2.39 -14.71
CA THR A 233 10.62 -1.37 -13.65
C THR A 233 12.00 -0.94 -13.17
N ARG A 234 12.98 -1.85 -13.13
CA ARG A 234 14.33 -1.50 -12.70
C ARG A 234 15.09 -0.73 -13.77
N GLN A 235 14.87 -1.02 -15.04
CA GLN A 235 15.60 -0.45 -16.17
C GLN A 235 14.85 0.73 -16.83
N ASP A 236 13.74 1.18 -16.23
CA ASP A 236 12.93 2.29 -16.72
C ASP A 236 12.50 2.11 -18.20
N THR A 237 12.04 0.91 -18.55
CA THR A 237 11.67 0.57 -19.94
C THR A 237 10.61 -0.53 -20.02
N VAL A 238 10.25 -0.92 -21.24
CA VAL A 238 9.33 -2.02 -21.56
C VAL A 238 9.95 -2.94 -22.62
N ALA A 239 9.42 -4.16 -22.74
CA ALA A 239 9.79 -5.12 -23.77
C ALA A 239 8.57 -5.87 -24.31
N VAL A 240 8.72 -6.40 -25.52
CA VAL A 240 7.67 -7.11 -26.27
C VAL A 240 8.19 -8.49 -26.65
N TYR A 241 7.40 -9.52 -26.38
CA TYR A 241 7.70 -10.91 -26.70
C TYR A 241 6.55 -11.54 -27.50
N ARG A 242 6.82 -12.63 -28.22
CA ARG A 242 5.77 -13.43 -28.86
C ARG A 242 4.99 -14.23 -27.83
N GLN A 243 3.68 -14.34 -28.00
CA GLN A 243 2.86 -15.21 -27.15
C GLN A 243 3.11 -16.71 -27.41
N SER A 244 3.46 -17.07 -28.64
CA SER A 244 3.66 -18.45 -29.07
C SER A 244 4.82 -19.13 -28.32
N ASP A 245 6.00 -18.53 -28.35
CA ASP A 245 7.27 -19.12 -27.91
C ASP A 245 8.09 -18.24 -26.94
N LEU A 246 7.58 -17.06 -26.57
CA LEU A 246 8.27 -16.08 -25.73
C LEU A 246 9.57 -15.53 -26.34
N SER A 247 9.76 -15.62 -27.66
CA SER A 247 10.88 -14.96 -28.33
C SER A 247 10.76 -13.43 -28.23
N LEU A 248 11.89 -12.75 -28.04
CA LEU A 248 11.93 -11.28 -27.95
C LEU A 248 11.60 -10.65 -29.31
N VAL A 249 10.61 -9.77 -29.34
CA VAL A 249 10.24 -8.96 -30.51
C VAL A 249 10.97 -7.62 -30.45
N LYS A 250 10.91 -6.92 -29.31
CA LYS A 250 11.59 -5.64 -29.12
C LYS A 250 11.92 -5.40 -27.65
N GLN A 251 13.14 -4.94 -27.40
CA GLN A 251 13.51 -4.29 -26.15
C GLN A 251 13.59 -2.79 -26.38
N PHE A 252 12.81 -2.00 -25.65
CA PHE A 252 12.94 -0.55 -25.73
C PHE A 252 14.15 -0.06 -24.94
N PRO A 253 14.78 1.07 -25.35
CA PRO A 253 15.93 1.62 -24.64
C PRO A 253 15.64 1.90 -23.15
N PRO A 254 16.58 1.65 -22.23
CA PRO A 254 16.45 2.11 -20.84
C PRO A 254 16.11 3.61 -20.74
N GLY A 255 15.25 3.98 -19.79
CA GLY A 255 14.76 5.34 -19.63
C GLY A 255 13.52 5.69 -20.48
N THR A 256 13.01 4.77 -21.29
CA THR A 256 11.78 4.99 -22.08
C THR A 256 10.56 5.28 -21.20
N VAL A 257 10.41 4.56 -20.08
CA VAL A 257 9.27 4.69 -19.15
C VAL A 257 9.78 4.67 -17.71
N SER A 258 9.76 5.82 -17.03
CA SER A 258 10.34 5.97 -15.70
C SER A 258 9.63 5.10 -14.65
N HIS A 259 10.36 4.15 -14.06
CA HIS A 259 9.83 3.17 -13.11
C HIS A 259 8.53 2.51 -13.59
N ALA A 260 8.56 1.99 -14.81
CA ALA A 260 7.40 1.37 -15.47
C ALA A 260 6.67 0.38 -14.56
N ARG A 261 5.37 0.57 -14.34
CA ARG A 261 4.57 -0.26 -13.43
C ARG A 261 3.66 -1.24 -14.17
N ASP A 262 2.57 -0.74 -14.74
CA ASP A 262 1.60 -1.54 -15.50
C ASP A 262 1.81 -1.31 -17.00
N VAL A 263 1.41 -2.29 -17.81
CA VAL A 263 1.26 -2.14 -19.26
C VAL A 263 -0.02 -2.82 -19.74
N LEU A 264 -0.89 -2.09 -20.44
CA LEU A 264 -2.14 -2.60 -21.01
C LEU A 264 -2.20 -2.30 -22.51
N VAL A 265 -2.85 -3.17 -23.28
CA VAL A 265 -2.92 -3.05 -24.74
C VAL A 265 -4.37 -2.96 -25.20
N ASP A 266 -4.65 -2.00 -26.08
CA ASP A 266 -5.88 -1.90 -26.85
C ASP A 266 -5.60 -2.27 -28.33
N PRO A 267 -5.82 -3.53 -28.73
CA PRO A 267 -5.53 -3.95 -30.10
C PRO A 267 -6.44 -3.27 -31.13
N ARG A 268 -7.60 -2.74 -30.75
CA ARG A 268 -8.51 -2.03 -31.68
C ARG A 268 -7.93 -0.69 -32.11
N LEU A 269 -7.14 -0.07 -31.24
CA LEU A 269 -6.45 1.19 -31.51
C LEU A 269 -4.98 1.00 -31.87
N ASN A 270 -4.45 -0.22 -31.76
CA ASN A 270 -3.02 -0.53 -31.91
C ASN A 270 -2.16 0.26 -30.93
N LYS A 271 -2.64 0.39 -29.68
CA LYS A 271 -1.96 1.16 -28.64
C LYS A 271 -1.63 0.29 -27.44
N ALA A 272 -0.40 0.36 -26.97
CA ALA A 272 -0.03 -0.08 -25.63
C ALA A 272 0.20 1.14 -24.73
N PHE A 273 -0.24 1.06 -23.48
CA PHE A 273 -0.15 2.12 -22.48
C PHE A 273 0.70 1.60 -21.32
N ALA A 274 1.80 2.28 -20.99
CA ALA A 274 2.62 1.95 -19.85
C ALA A 274 2.65 3.11 -18.84
N SER A 275 2.39 2.81 -17.56
CA SER A 275 2.41 3.81 -16.51
C SER A 275 3.83 4.04 -15.98
N ALA A 276 4.16 5.31 -15.71
CA ALA A 276 5.44 5.71 -15.15
C ALA A 276 5.27 6.16 -13.69
N MET A 277 5.81 5.44 -12.70
CA MET A 277 5.58 5.84 -11.29
C MET A 277 6.41 7.05 -10.85
N LEU A 278 7.54 7.30 -11.50
CA LEU A 278 8.43 8.41 -11.15
C LEU A 278 8.32 9.59 -12.13
N ALA A 279 7.31 9.59 -12.99
CA ALA A 279 6.96 10.71 -13.86
C ALA A 279 5.44 10.86 -13.91
N PRO A 280 4.90 12.07 -14.07
CA PRO A 280 3.45 12.30 -14.12
C PRO A 280 2.88 11.97 -15.51
N GLU A 281 3.14 10.76 -16.03
CA GLU A 281 2.76 10.40 -17.38
C GLU A 281 2.33 8.94 -17.57
N VAL A 282 1.59 8.71 -18.66
CA VAL A 282 1.45 7.42 -19.32
C VAL A 282 2.11 7.49 -20.69
N VAL A 283 3.01 6.54 -20.98
CA VAL A 283 3.67 6.43 -22.28
C VAL A 283 2.85 5.53 -23.19
N VAL A 284 2.56 6.02 -24.40
CA VAL A 284 1.77 5.32 -25.42
C VAL A 284 2.69 4.81 -26.51
N PHE A 285 2.52 3.54 -26.88
CA PHE A 285 3.25 2.89 -27.95
C PHE A 285 2.30 2.50 -29.08
N ASP A 286 2.74 2.65 -30.32
CA ASP A 286 2.07 2.07 -31.49
C ASP A 286 2.49 0.60 -31.61
N THR A 287 1.53 -0.32 -31.53
CA THR A 287 1.83 -1.77 -31.48
C THR A 287 2.14 -2.40 -32.83
N ARG A 288 1.93 -1.68 -33.95
CA ARG A 288 2.27 -2.17 -35.30
C ARG A 288 3.74 -1.94 -35.61
N SER A 289 4.21 -0.73 -35.33
CA SER A 289 5.61 -0.29 -35.51
C SER A 289 6.49 -0.62 -34.30
N ASN A 290 5.87 -0.88 -33.14
CA ASN A 290 6.53 -0.97 -31.84
C ASN A 290 7.34 0.28 -31.51
N GLU A 291 6.84 1.48 -31.81
CA GLU A 291 7.49 2.75 -31.47
C GLU A 291 6.71 3.54 -30.42
N VAL A 292 7.39 4.45 -29.72
CA VAL A 292 6.72 5.42 -28.84
C VAL A 292 5.89 6.35 -29.71
N ALA A 293 4.57 6.36 -29.50
CA ALA A 293 3.62 7.15 -30.26
C ALA A 293 3.27 8.48 -29.57
N ALA A 294 3.16 8.47 -28.23
CA ALA A 294 2.83 9.67 -27.46
C ALA A 294 3.24 9.55 -25.99
N ARG A 295 3.24 10.68 -25.29
CA ARG A 295 3.37 10.79 -23.84
C ARG A 295 2.20 11.62 -23.31
N ILE A 296 1.42 11.04 -22.41
CA ILE A 296 0.24 11.69 -21.83
C ILE A 296 0.64 12.22 -20.47
N GLU A 297 0.89 13.52 -20.38
CA GLU A 297 1.15 14.20 -19.11
C GLU A 297 -0.16 14.33 -18.30
N ILE A 298 -0.08 14.04 -17.01
CA ILE A 298 -1.20 14.09 -16.06
C ILE A 298 -0.88 15.12 -15.00
N VAL A 299 -1.57 16.25 -15.05
CA VAL A 299 -1.43 17.31 -14.06
C VAL A 299 -2.29 17.00 -12.83
N SER A 300 -1.65 16.85 -11.68
CA SER A 300 -2.31 16.68 -10.37
C SER A 300 -3.13 17.92 -10.00
N ARG A 301 -4.29 17.73 -9.36
CA ARG A 301 -5.08 18.82 -8.78
C ARG A 301 -4.67 19.14 -7.36
N VAL A 302 -3.87 18.29 -6.72
CA VAL A 302 -3.26 18.57 -5.42
C VAL A 302 -2.17 19.63 -5.60
N ARG A 303 -2.33 20.77 -4.90
CA ARG A 303 -1.39 21.89 -4.95
C ARG A 303 0.01 21.44 -4.52
N GLY A 304 1.00 21.61 -5.41
CA GLY A 304 2.38 21.18 -5.18
C GLY A 304 2.58 19.66 -5.21
N GLY A 305 1.55 18.89 -5.53
CA GLY A 305 1.63 17.45 -5.72
C GLY A 305 2.02 17.10 -7.16
N THR A 306 2.81 16.04 -7.31
CA THR A 306 3.16 15.45 -8.60
C THR A 306 2.45 14.12 -8.75
N PHE A 307 1.70 13.96 -9.83
CA PHE A 307 1.04 12.70 -10.13
C PHE A 307 2.10 11.60 -10.35
N SER A 308 1.90 10.45 -9.72
CA SER A 308 2.74 9.26 -9.82
C SER A 308 1.89 8.14 -10.41
N ALA A 309 2.04 7.83 -11.70
CA ALA A 309 1.13 6.91 -12.40
C ALA A 309 1.44 5.45 -12.00
N ALA A 310 0.52 4.83 -11.26
CA ALA A 310 0.65 3.46 -10.77
C ALA A 310 -0.15 2.47 -11.62
N SER A 311 -1.23 1.88 -11.09
CA SER A 311 -2.00 0.87 -11.81
C SER A 311 -2.87 1.48 -12.92
N LEU A 312 -3.12 0.67 -13.95
CA LEU A 312 -3.96 0.99 -15.10
C LEU A 312 -5.21 0.11 -15.15
N SER A 313 -6.33 0.67 -15.63
CA SER A 313 -7.51 -0.12 -16.02
C SER A 313 -8.07 0.41 -17.34
N LEU A 314 -8.31 -0.49 -18.31
CA LEU A 314 -8.71 -0.12 -19.67
C LEU A 314 -10.15 -0.55 -19.94
N ASP A 315 -11.03 0.42 -20.15
CA ASP A 315 -12.33 0.23 -20.80
C ASP A 315 -12.16 0.47 -22.31
N ALA A 316 -11.84 -0.61 -23.02
CA ALA A 316 -11.65 -0.52 -24.46
C ALA A 316 -12.97 -0.05 -25.13
N ALA A 317 -14.12 -0.63 -24.79
CA ALA A 317 -15.40 -0.30 -25.43
C ALA A 317 -15.72 1.21 -25.35
N ALA A 318 -15.49 1.83 -24.19
CA ALA A 318 -15.70 3.26 -23.97
C ALA A 318 -14.50 4.15 -24.39
N ASN A 319 -13.38 3.57 -24.82
CA ASN A 319 -12.12 4.26 -25.08
C ASN A 319 -11.62 5.07 -23.87
N ARG A 320 -11.68 4.47 -22.68
CA ARG A 320 -11.25 5.09 -21.42
C ARG A 320 -10.14 4.29 -20.76
N LEU A 321 -9.10 4.98 -20.33
CA LEU A 321 -8.04 4.45 -19.48
C LEU A 321 -8.11 5.17 -18.14
N TYR A 322 -8.18 4.38 -17.07
CA TYR A 322 -8.13 4.86 -15.69
C TYR A 322 -6.73 4.64 -15.14
N VAL A 323 -6.16 5.66 -14.51
CA VAL A 323 -4.80 5.64 -13.94
C VAL A 323 -4.87 6.18 -12.53
N VAL A 324 -4.41 5.42 -11.55
CA VAL A 324 -4.38 5.89 -10.15
C VAL A 324 -3.01 6.46 -9.79
N SER A 325 -3.01 7.47 -8.92
CA SER A 325 -1.79 7.97 -8.31
C SER A 325 -1.60 7.57 -6.86
N GLN A 326 -0.46 6.95 -6.57
CA GLN A 326 -0.06 6.59 -5.21
C GLN A 326 0.34 7.80 -4.35
N VAL A 327 0.86 8.86 -4.97
CA VAL A 327 1.35 10.03 -4.25
C VAL A 327 0.22 11.02 -3.98
N THR A 328 -0.55 11.38 -5.01
CA THR A 328 -1.59 12.41 -4.88
C THR A 328 -2.97 11.86 -4.49
N ASN A 329 -3.16 10.53 -4.50
CA ASN A 329 -4.43 9.84 -4.22
C ASN A 329 -5.56 10.35 -5.14
N GLU A 330 -5.26 10.39 -6.43
CA GLU A 330 -6.16 10.80 -7.50
C GLU A 330 -6.32 9.68 -8.52
N VAL A 331 -7.41 9.70 -9.29
CA VAL A 331 -7.57 8.89 -10.50
C VAL A 331 -7.73 9.80 -11.71
N ALA A 332 -6.88 9.63 -12.71
CA ALA A 332 -7.04 10.23 -14.02
C ALA A 332 -7.89 9.35 -14.93
N VAL A 333 -8.78 9.97 -15.72
CA VAL A 333 -9.56 9.34 -16.78
C VAL A 333 -9.07 9.89 -18.10
N ILE A 334 -8.59 9.02 -18.98
CA ILE A 334 -7.93 9.38 -20.23
C ILE A 334 -8.72 8.81 -21.41
N ASN A 335 -8.99 9.64 -22.41
CA ASN A 335 -9.54 9.20 -23.69
C ASN A 335 -8.46 8.48 -24.51
N THR A 336 -8.59 7.18 -24.73
CA THR A 336 -7.55 6.40 -25.42
C THR A 336 -7.47 6.67 -26.92
N ARG A 337 -8.51 7.26 -27.52
CA ARG A 337 -8.49 7.64 -28.93
C ARG A 337 -7.70 8.93 -29.15
N THR A 338 -8.00 9.96 -28.37
CA THR A 338 -7.38 11.29 -28.50
C THR A 338 -6.16 11.51 -27.61
N ASN A 339 -5.88 10.59 -26.68
CA ASN A 339 -4.85 10.71 -25.64
C ASN A 339 -5.08 11.89 -24.67
N ALA A 340 -6.29 12.44 -24.60
CA ALA A 340 -6.61 13.57 -23.72
C ALA A 340 -6.95 13.10 -22.29
N VAL A 341 -6.42 13.77 -21.28
CA VAL A 341 -6.86 13.61 -19.88
C VAL A 341 -8.20 14.33 -19.72
N GLU A 342 -9.29 13.57 -19.58
CA GLU A 342 -10.66 14.12 -19.48
C GLU A 342 -10.97 14.56 -18.04
N LYS A 343 -10.51 13.79 -17.04
CA LYS A 343 -10.75 14.05 -15.62
C LYS A 343 -9.54 13.68 -14.78
N VAL A 344 -9.36 14.38 -13.66
CA VAL A 344 -8.49 13.99 -12.55
C VAL A 344 -9.32 14.12 -11.28
N LEU A 345 -9.71 13.00 -10.69
CA LEU A 345 -10.66 12.93 -9.58
C LEU A 345 -9.89 12.65 -8.29
N PRO A 346 -10.12 13.39 -7.19
CA PRO A 346 -9.60 12.98 -5.90
C PRO A 346 -10.24 11.66 -5.46
N VAL A 347 -9.54 10.90 -4.63
CA VAL A 347 -10.06 9.68 -3.99
C VAL A 347 -10.14 9.91 -2.48
N PRO A 348 -11.20 10.55 -1.95
CA PRO A 348 -11.33 10.78 -0.52
C PRO A 348 -11.27 9.46 0.27
N GLY A 349 -10.59 9.47 1.41
CA GLY A 349 -10.39 8.28 2.26
C GLY A 349 -9.21 7.39 1.85
N ALA A 350 -8.67 7.56 0.63
CA ALA A 350 -7.50 6.81 0.18
C ALA A 350 -6.17 7.41 0.67
N ARG A 351 -5.23 6.54 1.04
CA ARG A 351 -3.80 6.83 1.21
C ARG A 351 -2.99 5.71 0.58
N GLY A 352 -2.01 6.08 -0.26
CA GLY A 352 -1.23 5.11 -1.01
C GLY A 352 -2.07 4.37 -2.03
N ALA A 353 -2.94 5.09 -2.75
CA ALA A 353 -3.81 4.53 -3.79
C ALA A 353 -2.98 3.89 -4.92
N ILE A 354 -3.06 2.58 -5.10
CA ILE A 354 -2.08 1.83 -5.91
C ILE A 354 -2.72 0.90 -6.94
N GLY A 355 -3.92 0.37 -6.67
CA GLY A 355 -4.67 -0.47 -7.60
C GLY A 355 -5.92 0.23 -8.13
N VAL A 356 -6.25 0.06 -9.40
CA VAL A 356 -7.47 0.61 -10.00
C VAL A 356 -8.19 -0.41 -10.88
N SER A 357 -9.51 -0.42 -10.80
CA SER A 357 -10.39 -1.13 -11.73
C SER A 357 -11.61 -0.28 -12.02
N HIS A 358 -12.44 -0.71 -12.98
CA HIS A 358 -13.66 -0.01 -13.34
C HIS A 358 -14.80 -0.99 -13.56
N ASP A 359 -16.01 -0.48 -13.41
CA ASP A 359 -17.22 -1.16 -13.85
C ASP A 359 -17.75 -0.48 -15.12
N PRO A 360 -17.63 -1.13 -16.30
CA PRO A 360 -18.07 -0.55 -17.56
C PRO A 360 -19.59 -0.37 -17.64
N GLN A 361 -20.38 -1.06 -16.81
CA GLN A 361 -21.85 -0.94 -16.83
C GLN A 361 -22.35 0.33 -16.14
N THR A 362 -21.70 0.73 -15.03
CA THR A 362 -22.14 1.88 -14.23
C THR A 362 -21.19 3.08 -14.30
N GLY A 363 -19.99 2.90 -14.86
CA GLY A 363 -18.94 3.92 -14.87
C GLY A 363 -18.27 4.12 -13.50
N ARG A 364 -18.46 3.20 -12.54
CA ARG A 364 -17.79 3.26 -11.23
C ARG A 364 -16.32 2.91 -11.34
N ILE A 365 -15.52 3.53 -10.48
CA ILE A 365 -14.07 3.34 -10.38
C ILE A 365 -13.77 2.74 -9.00
N TYR A 366 -12.98 1.67 -8.96
CA TYR A 366 -12.60 0.93 -7.76
C TYR A 366 -11.13 1.18 -7.48
N VAL A 367 -10.79 1.72 -6.32
CA VAL A 367 -9.43 2.11 -5.96
C VAL A 367 -8.99 1.40 -4.69
N ALA A 368 -8.01 0.51 -4.82
CA ALA A 368 -7.37 -0.15 -3.68
C ALA A 368 -6.21 0.70 -3.16
N SER A 369 -6.20 0.93 -1.84
CA SER A 369 -5.25 1.85 -1.20
C SER A 369 -4.46 1.17 -0.09
N GLN A 370 -3.14 1.16 -0.24
CA GLN A 370 -2.24 0.32 0.54
C GLN A 370 -2.04 0.83 1.97
N ASP A 371 -2.04 2.15 2.18
CA ASP A 371 -1.74 2.75 3.48
C ASP A 371 -3.00 3.03 4.31
N SER A 372 -4.17 3.09 3.67
CA SER A 372 -5.48 3.21 4.32
C SER A 372 -6.24 1.88 4.45
N ASP A 373 -5.71 0.78 3.90
CA ASP A 373 -6.25 -0.59 4.04
C ASP A 373 -7.71 -0.75 3.53
N ASN A 374 -8.09 0.07 2.56
CA ASN A 374 -9.47 0.19 2.06
C ASN A 374 -9.57 0.09 0.53
N LEU A 375 -10.78 -0.23 0.10
CA LEU A 375 -11.28 -0.05 -1.25
C LEU A 375 -12.21 1.16 -1.26
N VAL A 376 -11.87 2.17 -2.06
CA VAL A 376 -12.75 3.30 -2.32
C VAL A 376 -13.43 3.11 -3.67
N VAL A 377 -14.77 3.17 -3.70
CA VAL A 377 -15.56 3.13 -4.93
C VAL A 377 -16.05 4.54 -5.22
N LEU A 378 -15.73 5.05 -6.41
CA LEU A 378 -16.16 6.36 -6.88
C LEU A 378 -17.20 6.20 -7.99
N ASP A 379 -18.17 7.12 -8.02
CA ASP A 379 -18.92 7.41 -9.22
C ASP A 379 -17.98 8.11 -10.22
N GLY A 380 -17.71 7.49 -11.38
CA GLY A 380 -16.71 8.02 -12.32
C GLY A 380 -17.14 9.30 -13.05
N GLU A 381 -18.42 9.68 -12.98
CA GLU A 381 -18.90 10.92 -13.58
C GLU A 381 -18.70 12.11 -12.63
N SER A 382 -19.24 12.01 -11.42
CA SER A 382 -19.23 13.07 -10.41
C SER A 382 -17.98 13.08 -9.51
N GLY A 383 -17.26 11.95 -9.43
CA GLY A 383 -16.16 11.76 -8.47
C GLY A 383 -16.62 11.55 -7.03
N ARG A 384 -17.93 11.40 -6.78
CA ARG A 384 -18.46 11.16 -5.43
C ARG A 384 -18.11 9.75 -4.94
N VAL A 385 -17.73 9.65 -3.67
CA VAL A 385 -17.56 8.35 -3.00
C VAL A 385 -18.91 7.64 -2.89
N VAL A 386 -18.97 6.44 -3.45
CA VAL A 386 -20.06 5.45 -3.31
C VAL A 386 -19.81 4.60 -2.08
N ALA A 387 -18.56 4.16 -1.87
CA ALA A 387 -18.17 3.38 -0.71
C ALA A 387 -16.71 3.61 -0.32
N ASP A 388 -16.43 3.47 0.97
CA ASP A 388 -15.10 3.40 1.57
C ASP A 388 -15.10 2.17 2.48
N THR A 389 -14.54 1.07 2.00
CA THR A 389 -14.66 -0.24 2.65
C THR A 389 -13.28 -0.72 3.12
N PRO A 390 -13.07 -0.97 4.42
CA PRO A 390 -11.87 -1.65 4.89
C PRO A 390 -11.82 -3.09 4.35
N VAL A 391 -10.79 -3.43 3.56
CA VAL A 391 -10.69 -4.72 2.83
C VAL A 391 -9.46 -5.54 3.24
N GLY A 392 -8.76 -5.11 4.28
CA GLY A 392 -7.59 -5.79 4.84
C GLY A 392 -6.31 -4.98 4.71
N ALA A 393 -5.35 -5.27 5.57
CA ALA A 393 -4.06 -4.60 5.56
C ALA A 393 -3.35 -4.68 4.20
N GLY A 394 -2.91 -3.53 3.69
CA GLY A 394 -2.10 -3.44 2.48
C GLY A 394 -2.85 -3.80 1.20
N ALA A 395 -4.08 -3.31 1.02
CA ALA A 395 -4.83 -3.42 -0.23
C ALA A 395 -3.99 -2.91 -1.41
N LEU A 396 -3.66 -3.78 -2.36
CA LEU A 396 -2.60 -3.55 -3.34
C LEU A 396 -3.10 -3.57 -4.80
N ASN A 397 -4.06 -4.43 -5.10
CA ASN A 397 -4.58 -4.57 -6.46
C ASN A 397 -6.05 -4.95 -6.42
N VAL A 398 -6.80 -4.52 -7.44
CA VAL A 398 -8.23 -4.79 -7.56
C VAL A 398 -8.59 -5.11 -9.01
N VAL A 399 -9.50 -6.06 -9.19
CA VAL A 399 -10.13 -6.35 -10.49
C VAL A 399 -11.63 -6.52 -10.30
N PHE A 400 -12.44 -5.93 -11.20
CA PHE A 400 -13.89 -6.03 -11.19
C PHE A 400 -14.41 -6.98 -12.27
N ASP A 401 -15.26 -7.94 -11.90
CA ASP A 401 -15.96 -8.85 -12.80
C ASP A 401 -17.35 -8.26 -13.12
N PRO A 402 -17.55 -7.66 -14.32
CA PRO A 402 -18.83 -7.06 -14.68
C PRO A 402 -19.96 -8.08 -14.88
N ALA A 403 -19.63 -9.36 -15.16
CA ALA A 403 -20.64 -10.40 -15.33
C ALA A 403 -21.20 -10.85 -13.98
N ARG A 404 -20.35 -10.96 -12.95
CA ARG A 404 -20.77 -11.32 -11.59
C ARG A 404 -21.09 -10.14 -10.69
N ARG A 405 -20.76 -8.91 -11.11
CA ARG A 405 -20.88 -7.69 -10.29
C ARG A 405 -20.01 -7.73 -9.02
N HIS A 406 -18.86 -8.40 -9.08
CA HIS A 406 -17.95 -8.56 -7.94
C HIS A 406 -16.61 -7.87 -8.16
N GLY A 407 -16.10 -7.18 -7.14
CA GLY A 407 -14.71 -6.74 -7.06
C GLY A 407 -13.86 -7.73 -6.25
N TYR A 408 -12.62 -7.96 -6.67
CA TYR A 408 -11.65 -8.79 -5.97
C TYR A 408 -10.44 -7.95 -5.59
N VAL A 409 -10.13 -7.83 -4.30
CA VAL A 409 -9.05 -6.99 -3.79
C VAL A 409 -7.97 -7.86 -3.14
N ALA A 410 -6.76 -7.83 -3.70
CA ALA A 410 -5.59 -8.45 -3.09
C ALA A 410 -5.05 -7.57 -1.94
N SER A 411 -5.07 -8.10 -0.72
CA SER A 411 -4.60 -7.40 0.49
C SER A 411 -3.32 -8.05 0.98
N ARG A 412 -2.18 -7.46 0.62
CA ARG A 412 -0.85 -8.07 0.80
C ARG A 412 -0.47 -8.28 2.26
N GLY A 413 -0.80 -7.33 3.13
CA GLY A 413 -0.50 -7.41 4.55
C GLY A 413 -1.47 -8.31 5.32
N ALA A 414 -2.73 -8.37 4.89
CA ALA A 414 -3.72 -9.29 5.45
C ALA A 414 -3.49 -10.73 5.01
N GLY A 415 -2.89 -10.94 3.85
CA GLY A 415 -2.65 -12.25 3.28
C GLY A 415 -3.92 -12.87 2.70
N THR A 416 -4.81 -12.05 2.13
CA THR A 416 -6.14 -12.46 1.65
C THR A 416 -6.53 -11.79 0.34
N VAL A 417 -7.58 -12.32 -0.31
CA VAL A 417 -8.30 -11.68 -1.40
C VAL A 417 -9.75 -11.42 -0.99
N THR A 418 -10.10 -10.17 -0.76
CA THR A 418 -11.46 -9.77 -0.36
C THR A 418 -12.37 -9.67 -1.58
N VAL A 419 -13.55 -10.28 -1.52
CA VAL A 419 -14.60 -10.16 -2.55
C VAL A 419 -15.61 -9.13 -2.07
N VAL A 420 -15.93 -8.16 -2.91
CA VAL A 420 -16.96 -7.16 -2.67
C VAL A 420 -18.03 -7.19 -3.76
N ASP A 421 -19.24 -6.73 -3.48
CA ASP A 421 -20.21 -6.39 -4.52
C ASP A 421 -19.85 -5.07 -5.23
N ALA A 422 -20.69 -4.67 -6.18
CA ALA A 422 -20.51 -3.43 -6.94
C ALA A 422 -20.60 -2.14 -6.11
N ASP A 423 -21.21 -2.19 -4.93
CA ASP A 423 -21.33 -1.07 -4.01
C ASP A 423 -20.24 -1.15 -2.91
N GLY A 424 -19.26 -2.04 -3.04
CA GLY A 424 -18.12 -2.17 -2.14
C GLY A 424 -18.39 -3.02 -0.90
N LYS A 425 -19.59 -3.58 -0.71
CA LYS A 425 -19.88 -4.41 0.47
C LYS A 425 -19.15 -5.76 0.38
N ILE A 426 -18.48 -6.16 1.46
CA ILE A 426 -17.79 -7.45 1.55
C ILE A 426 -18.79 -8.62 1.43
N LEU A 427 -18.49 -9.54 0.52
CA LEU A 427 -19.22 -10.79 0.29
C LEU A 427 -18.44 -12.00 0.80
N ALA A 428 -17.11 -11.96 0.69
CA ALA A 428 -16.21 -13.03 1.12
C ALA A 428 -14.81 -12.48 1.39
N ASN A 429 -13.99 -13.24 2.11
CA ASN A 429 -12.57 -12.95 2.28
C ASN A 429 -11.77 -14.25 2.12
N LEU A 430 -11.16 -14.41 0.96
CA LEU A 430 -10.54 -15.64 0.50
C LEU A 430 -9.07 -15.72 0.95
N GLY A 431 -8.59 -16.92 1.23
CA GLY A 431 -7.22 -17.15 1.65
C GLY A 431 -7.01 -18.60 2.10
N PRO A 432 -5.77 -18.96 2.50
CA PRO A 432 -4.62 -18.07 2.67
C PRO A 432 -3.98 -17.61 1.34
N ALA A 433 -3.49 -16.38 1.30
CA ALA A 433 -2.62 -15.83 0.25
C ALA A 433 -1.60 -14.86 0.88
N PRO A 434 -0.64 -15.35 1.69
CA PRO A 434 0.09 -14.55 2.69
C PRO A 434 0.78 -13.27 2.19
N LEU A 435 1.17 -13.20 0.92
CA LEU A 435 1.67 -12.01 0.25
C LEU A 435 0.99 -11.81 -1.11
N ALA A 436 -0.36 -11.84 -1.13
CA ALA A 436 -1.17 -11.52 -2.31
C ALA A 436 -0.69 -10.22 -2.98
N ASN A 437 -0.35 -10.29 -4.26
CA ASN A 437 0.31 -9.21 -4.99
C ASN A 437 -0.49 -8.68 -6.18
N HIS A 438 -1.09 -9.57 -6.96
CA HIS A 438 -1.83 -9.23 -8.18
C HIS A 438 -3.02 -10.17 -8.36
N VAL A 439 -4.15 -9.63 -8.78
CA VAL A 439 -5.35 -10.39 -9.15
C VAL A 439 -5.74 -10.09 -10.59
N LEU A 440 -6.19 -11.12 -11.30
CA LEU A 440 -6.58 -11.04 -12.70
C LEU A 440 -7.81 -11.90 -12.94
N LEU A 441 -8.74 -11.42 -13.76
CA LEU A 441 -9.84 -12.23 -14.28
C LEU A 441 -9.41 -13.04 -15.50
N GLY A 442 -9.76 -14.31 -15.47
CA GLY A 442 -9.67 -15.26 -16.57
C GLY A 442 -11.04 -15.64 -17.14
N PRO A 443 -11.10 -16.72 -17.93
CA PRO A 443 -12.32 -17.14 -18.59
C PRO A 443 -13.37 -17.58 -17.56
N ARG A 444 -14.64 -17.34 -17.87
CA ARG A 444 -15.79 -17.70 -17.02
C ARG A 444 -15.71 -17.10 -15.60
N GLY A 445 -15.00 -15.98 -15.45
CA GLY A 445 -14.68 -15.29 -14.19
C GLY A 445 -13.89 -16.14 -13.19
N THR A 446 -13.04 -17.03 -13.72
CA THR A 446 -11.90 -17.55 -12.95
C THR A 446 -11.09 -16.38 -12.43
N LEU A 447 -10.71 -16.39 -11.16
CA LEU A 447 -9.77 -15.43 -10.60
C LEU A 447 -8.39 -16.08 -10.48
N TYR A 448 -7.36 -15.42 -10.99
CA TYR A 448 -5.97 -15.75 -10.70
C TYR A 448 -5.42 -14.78 -9.67
N SER A 449 -4.76 -15.28 -8.63
CA SER A 449 -4.06 -14.47 -7.63
C SER A 449 -2.60 -14.90 -7.56
N VAL A 450 -1.69 -13.93 -7.66
CA VAL A 450 -0.25 -14.13 -7.45
C VAL A 450 0.07 -13.87 -5.98
N ASP A 451 0.70 -14.84 -5.32
CA ASP A 451 1.16 -14.78 -3.93
C ASP A 451 2.68 -14.86 -3.82
N LYS A 452 3.32 -13.80 -3.31
CA LYS A 452 4.78 -13.62 -3.22
C LYS A 452 5.43 -14.19 -1.96
N SER A 453 4.83 -15.22 -1.39
CA SER A 453 5.10 -15.67 -0.03
C SER A 453 6.43 -16.43 0.11
N ALA A 454 7.09 -16.85 -0.97
CA ALA A 454 8.28 -17.73 -0.90
C ALA A 454 9.42 -17.15 -0.06
N GLY A 455 9.71 -15.85 -0.23
CA GLY A 455 10.79 -15.21 0.50
C GLY A 455 10.52 -15.06 2.00
N VAL A 456 9.25 -15.03 2.42
CA VAL A 456 8.85 -14.92 3.84
C VAL A 456 8.66 -16.30 4.47
N LEU A 457 8.19 -17.27 3.68
CA LEU A 457 7.97 -18.66 4.10
C LEU A 457 9.23 -19.53 3.97
N GLU A 458 10.37 -18.95 3.57
CA GLU A 458 11.60 -19.68 3.25
C GLU A 458 11.39 -20.85 2.26
N ALA A 459 10.46 -20.65 1.33
CA ALA A 459 10.11 -21.64 0.32
C ALA A 459 10.83 -21.37 -1.01
N ASP A 460 10.92 -22.41 -1.85
CA ASP A 460 11.63 -22.34 -3.14
C ASP A 460 10.86 -21.58 -4.23
N SER A 461 9.56 -21.33 -4.05
CA SER A 461 8.67 -20.78 -5.09
C SER A 461 7.46 -20.06 -4.52
N ASP A 462 7.06 -19.00 -5.23
CA ASP A 462 5.83 -18.26 -5.01
C ASP A 462 4.65 -19.04 -5.63
N THR A 463 3.43 -18.69 -5.23
CA THR A 463 2.22 -19.44 -5.59
C THR A 463 1.32 -18.63 -6.51
N ILE A 464 0.73 -19.31 -7.49
CA ILE A 464 -0.43 -18.82 -8.24
C ILE A 464 -1.65 -19.60 -7.77
N LEU A 465 -2.66 -18.87 -7.29
CA LEU A 465 -3.96 -19.41 -6.94
C LEU A 465 -4.90 -19.21 -8.12
N ARG A 466 -5.57 -20.28 -8.55
CA ARG A 466 -6.69 -20.26 -9.49
C ARG A 466 -7.97 -20.55 -8.70
N LEU A 467 -8.85 -19.56 -8.62
CA LEU A 467 -10.10 -19.60 -7.88
C LEU A 467 -11.25 -19.58 -8.89
N GLN A 468 -11.85 -20.73 -9.16
CA GLN A 468 -13.00 -20.86 -10.06
C GLN A 468 -14.29 -20.77 -9.24
N PRO A 469 -15.16 -19.77 -9.46
CA PRO A 469 -16.49 -19.76 -8.86
C PRO A 469 -17.26 -21.04 -9.21
N ARG A 470 -17.94 -21.63 -8.22
CA ARG A 470 -18.81 -22.81 -8.37
C ARG A 470 -20.06 -22.53 -9.17
#